data_AF-A0A6P0HRI2-F1
#
_entry.id   AF-A0A6P0HRI2-F1
#
_cell.length_a   1.000
_cell.length_b   1.000
_cell.length_c   1.000
_cell.angle_alpha   90.00
_cell.angle_beta   90.00
_cell.angle_gamma   90.00
#
_symmetry.space_group_name_H-M   'P 1'
#
loop_
_entity.id
_entity.type
_entity.pdbx_description
1 polymer ?
#
loop_
_entity_poly.entity_id
_entity_poly.type
_entity_poly.pdbx_seq_one_letter_code
_entity_poly.pdbx_strand_id
1 'polypeptide(L)'
;MQNLVIHSSNILGNSDLISKVQEQFKLNSFVTGELITEEFNLNTPLGIQTKRYQEDGILLDDRLIFQLLDAKMVRYPQDKKNLLFVNFPENENQMNTFQELHIKNNAIFYAIFIHENQEQFYNRAVSQLTSEHENKTFKERLHRMGFRVEKDNQIKISYLQNSEHFLYIEDRLSEEEKFSLISGFFN
;
A
#
# COMPACT_ATOMS: atom_id res chain seq x y z
N MET A 1 -1.43 20.78 -2.57
CA MET A 1 -1.93 19.52 -1.98
C MET A 1 -1.16 18.42 -2.67
N GLN A 2 -0.57 17.48 -1.94
CA GLN A 2 0.16 16.37 -2.55
C GLN A 2 -0.52 15.06 -2.18
N ASN A 3 -0.83 14.24 -3.17
CA ASN A 3 -1.24 12.87 -2.97
C ASN A 3 -0.07 11.98 -3.35
N LEU A 4 0.45 11.25 -2.37
CA LEU A 4 1.47 10.24 -2.57
C LEU A 4 0.81 8.87 -2.49
N VAL A 5 1.00 8.02 -3.49
CA VAL A 5 0.72 6.58 -3.42
C VAL A 5 2.06 5.86 -3.29
N ILE A 6 2.19 4.99 -2.28
CA ILE A 6 3.30 4.05 -2.18
C ILE A 6 2.75 2.64 -2.23
N HIS A 7 3.16 1.88 -3.25
CA HIS A 7 3.03 0.43 -3.27
C HIS A 7 4.36 -0.21 -2.89
N SER A 8 4.31 -1.24 -2.05
CA SER A 8 5.48 -2.06 -1.74
C SER A 8 5.09 -3.54 -1.78
N SER A 9 5.83 -4.34 -2.55
CA SER A 9 5.69 -5.80 -2.56
C SER A 9 5.93 -6.43 -1.17
N ASN A 10 6.72 -5.74 -0.34
CA ASN A 10 7.10 -6.17 1.01
C ASN A 10 6.82 -5.05 2.01
N ILE A 11 5.54 -4.85 2.33
CA ILE A 11 5.05 -3.79 3.22
C ILE A 11 5.73 -3.86 4.59
N LEU A 12 5.79 -5.05 5.20
CA LEU A 12 6.39 -5.25 6.51
C LEU A 12 7.88 -4.92 6.52
N GLY A 13 8.61 -5.28 5.46
CA GLY A 13 10.03 -4.94 5.34
C GLY A 13 10.31 -3.46 5.04
N ASN A 14 9.30 -2.70 4.62
CA ASN A 14 9.41 -1.28 4.28
C ASN A 14 8.59 -0.38 5.23
N SER A 15 8.10 -0.89 6.37
CA SER A 15 7.27 -0.12 7.31
C SER A 15 8.00 1.09 7.88
N ASP A 16 9.28 0.93 8.20
CA ASP A 16 10.11 1.97 8.80
C ASP A 16 10.43 3.04 7.75
N LEU A 17 10.76 2.64 6.52
CA LEU A 17 10.88 3.54 5.37
C LEU A 17 9.61 4.37 5.15
N ILE A 18 8.44 3.73 5.11
CA ILE A 18 7.15 4.41 4.90
C ILE A 18 6.88 5.41 6.03
N SER A 19 7.17 5.03 7.27
CA SER A 19 7.04 5.90 8.45
C SER A 19 7.97 7.11 8.37
N LYS A 20 9.23 6.92 7.96
CA LYS A 20 10.20 7.99 7.72
C LYS A 20 9.73 8.95 6.63
N VAL A 21 9.20 8.43 5.51
CA VAL A 21 8.65 9.24 4.42
C VAL A 21 7.43 10.04 4.90
N GLN A 22 6.54 9.41 5.66
CA GLN A 22 5.37 10.08 6.25
C GLN A 22 5.79 11.28 7.13
N GLU A 23 6.77 11.09 8.00
CA GLU A 23 7.26 12.13 8.90
C GLU A 23 7.96 13.26 8.15
N GLN A 24 8.91 12.93 7.27
CA GLN A 24 9.71 13.90 6.51
C GLN A 24 8.84 14.84 5.67
N PHE A 25 7.82 14.30 5.01
CA PHE A 25 6.93 15.05 4.11
C PHE A 25 5.62 15.51 4.77
N LYS A 26 5.47 15.28 6.08
CA LYS A 26 4.28 15.67 6.88
C LYS A 26 2.98 15.14 6.25
N LEU A 27 3.00 13.88 5.84
CA LEU A 27 1.88 13.21 5.16
C LEU A 27 0.90 12.62 6.19
N ASN A 28 -0.39 12.65 5.88
CA ASN A 28 -1.40 11.88 6.59
C ASN A 28 -1.60 10.55 5.86
N SER A 29 -1.21 9.44 6.49
CA SER A 29 -1.25 8.13 5.86
C SER A 29 -2.64 7.48 5.90
N PHE A 30 -2.98 6.78 4.83
CA PHE A 30 -4.16 5.96 4.62
C PHE A 30 -3.65 4.56 4.36
N VAL A 31 -3.59 3.78 5.44
CA VAL A 31 -3.29 2.35 5.43
C VAL A 31 -4.60 1.64 5.73
N THR A 32 -5.14 0.87 4.78
CA THR A 32 -6.47 0.25 4.92
C THR A 32 -6.58 -0.62 6.18
N GLY A 33 -5.52 -1.37 6.52
CA GLY A 33 -5.48 -2.19 7.75
C GLY A 33 -5.57 -1.37 9.04
N GLU A 34 -4.92 -0.20 9.09
CA GLU A 34 -5.00 0.70 10.25
C GLU A 34 -6.37 1.34 10.35
N LEU A 35 -6.95 1.73 9.20
CA LEU A 35 -8.29 2.32 9.14
C LEU A 35 -9.36 1.40 9.70
N ILE A 36 -9.31 0.11 9.34
CA ILE A 36 -10.22 -0.89 9.89
C ILE A 36 -10.09 -0.95 11.41
N THR A 37 -8.85 -0.99 11.91
CA THR A 37 -8.56 -1.07 13.34
C THR A 37 -9.01 0.18 14.09
N GLU A 38 -8.81 1.36 13.50
CA GLU A 38 -9.26 2.65 14.05
C GLU A 38 -10.79 2.68 14.16
N GLU A 39 -11.51 2.39 13.08
CA GLU A 39 -12.98 2.37 13.08
C GLU A 39 -13.55 1.34 14.06
N PHE A 40 -12.90 0.17 14.16
CA PHE A 40 -13.28 -0.87 15.10
C PHE A 40 -13.13 -0.40 16.55
N ASN A 41 -11.99 0.19 16.90
CA ASN A 41 -11.73 0.71 18.25
C ASN A 41 -12.71 1.84 18.63
N LEU A 42 -13.15 2.61 17.65
CA LEU A 42 -14.17 3.66 17.82
C LEU A 42 -15.61 3.12 17.87
N ASN A 43 -15.81 1.81 17.71
CA ASN A 43 -17.12 1.15 17.68
C ASN A 43 -18.09 1.76 16.65
N THR A 44 -17.58 2.18 15.49
CA THR A 44 -18.44 2.77 14.45
C THR A 44 -19.21 1.68 13.70
N PRO A 45 -20.36 2.02 13.05
CA PRO A 45 -21.04 1.06 12.18
C PRO A 45 -20.13 0.49 11.09
N LEU A 46 -19.19 1.29 10.59
CA LEU A 46 -18.21 0.87 9.59
C LEU A 46 -17.20 -0.12 10.18
N GLY A 47 -16.66 0.15 11.37
CA GLY A 47 -15.75 -0.77 12.08
C GLY A 47 -16.40 -2.11 12.45
N ILE A 48 -17.71 -2.13 12.73
CA ILE A 48 -18.46 -3.36 12.98
C ILE A 48 -18.65 -4.17 11.68
N GLN A 49 -18.90 -3.49 10.55
CA GLN A 49 -19.07 -4.14 9.25
C GLN A 49 -17.77 -4.78 8.74
N THR A 50 -16.62 -4.17 9.00
CA THR A 50 -15.30 -4.67 8.59
C THR A 50 -14.85 -5.89 9.40
N LYS A 51 -15.41 -6.12 10.59
CA LYS A 51 -15.06 -7.26 11.48
C LYS A 51 -15.15 -8.62 10.78
N ARG A 52 -16.20 -8.85 10.00
CA ARG A 52 -16.39 -10.13 9.28
C ARG A 52 -15.27 -10.40 8.27
N TYR A 53 -14.74 -9.35 7.65
CA TYR A 53 -13.65 -9.47 6.67
C TYR A 53 -12.33 -9.87 7.35
N GLN A 54 -12.07 -9.32 8.55
CA GLN A 54 -10.90 -9.70 9.35
C GLN A 54 -11.01 -11.14 9.86
N GLU A 55 -12.18 -11.54 10.36
CA GLU A 55 -12.42 -12.88 10.90
C GLU A 55 -12.37 -13.97 9.82
N ASP A 56 -12.96 -13.68 8.65
CA ASP A 56 -13.04 -14.65 7.55
C ASP A 56 -11.77 -14.64 6.66
N GLY A 57 -10.85 -13.70 6.89
CA GLY A 57 -9.64 -13.53 6.06
C GLY A 57 -9.94 -13.12 4.62
N ILE A 58 -11.04 -12.39 4.40
CA ILE A 58 -11.52 -11.97 3.08
C ILE A 58 -11.12 -10.51 2.84
N LEU A 59 -10.75 -10.18 1.60
CA LEU A 59 -10.48 -8.79 1.19
C LEU A 59 -11.75 -7.93 1.30
N LEU A 60 -11.58 -6.69 1.76
CA LEU A 60 -12.67 -5.71 1.75
C LEU A 60 -13.15 -5.45 0.33
N ASP A 61 -14.47 -5.22 0.18
CA ASP A 61 -15.00 -4.72 -1.08
C ASP A 61 -14.62 -3.23 -1.30
N ASP A 62 -14.54 -2.81 -2.56
CA ASP A 62 -14.11 -1.45 -2.93
C ASP A 62 -14.97 -0.37 -2.24
N ARG A 63 -16.28 -0.60 -2.10
CA ARG A 63 -17.20 0.35 -1.47
C ARG A 63 -16.86 0.56 0.00
N LEU A 64 -16.58 -0.49 0.77
CA LEU A 64 -16.15 -0.36 2.17
C LEU A 64 -14.82 0.37 2.27
N ILE A 65 -13.88 0.10 1.35
CA ILE A 65 -12.60 0.83 1.29
C ILE A 65 -12.85 2.33 1.09
N PHE A 66 -13.71 2.71 0.14
CA PHE A 66 -14.04 4.13 -0.07
C PHE A 66 -14.74 4.77 1.14
N GLN A 67 -15.64 4.04 1.81
CA GLN A 67 -16.25 4.54 3.05
C GLN A 67 -15.24 4.79 4.16
N LEU A 68 -14.22 3.93 4.28
CA LEU A 68 -13.11 4.12 5.23
C LEU A 68 -12.27 5.36 4.87
N LEU A 69 -11.97 5.54 3.58
CA LEU A 69 -11.25 6.72 3.10
C LEU A 69 -12.04 8.01 3.38
N ASP A 70 -13.33 8.05 3.04
CA ASP A 70 -14.20 9.21 3.27
C ASP A 70 -14.29 9.56 4.77
N ALA A 71 -14.50 8.55 5.62
CA ALA A 71 -14.57 8.73 7.07
C ALA A 71 -13.27 9.35 7.62
N LYS A 72 -12.11 8.89 7.13
CA LYS A 72 -10.80 9.44 7.52
C LYS A 72 -10.61 10.86 6.99
N MET A 73 -10.96 11.12 5.72
CA MET A 73 -10.82 12.43 5.09
C MET A 73 -11.64 13.52 5.80
N VAL A 74 -12.85 13.21 6.27
CA VAL A 74 -13.69 14.16 7.03
C VAL A 74 -13.08 14.54 8.39
N ARG A 75 -12.28 13.67 9.00
CA ARG A 75 -11.60 13.94 10.28
C ARG A 75 -10.37 14.84 10.13
N TYR A 76 -9.85 15.03 8.92
CA TYR A 76 -8.67 15.86 8.70
C TYR A 76 -9.02 17.34 8.52
N PRO A 77 -8.28 18.25 9.17
CA PRO A 77 -8.38 19.67 8.89
C PRO A 77 -8.13 19.96 7.41
N GLN A 78 -8.98 20.80 6.79
CA GLN A 78 -8.93 21.14 5.36
C GLN A 78 -7.58 21.73 4.91
N ASP A 79 -6.77 22.19 5.85
CA ASP A 79 -5.43 22.78 5.70
C ASP A 79 -4.28 21.76 5.82
N LYS A 80 -4.54 20.51 6.26
CA LYS A 80 -3.55 19.42 6.30
C LYS A 80 -3.65 18.53 5.05
N LYS A 81 -3.13 19.09 3.96
CA LYS A 81 -3.37 18.71 2.55
C LYS A 81 -2.35 17.74 1.92
N ASN A 82 -1.54 17.04 2.69
CA ASN A 82 -0.67 16.02 2.10
C ASN A 82 -1.13 14.64 2.57
N LEU A 83 -1.48 13.78 1.61
CA LEU A 83 -2.05 12.46 1.84
C LEU A 83 -1.07 11.41 1.33
N LEU A 84 -0.89 10.34 2.11
CA LEU A 84 -0.11 9.17 1.73
C LEU A 84 -1.05 7.97 1.68
N PHE A 85 -1.26 7.38 0.52
CA PHE A 85 -2.01 6.14 0.35
C PHE A 85 -1.01 4.98 0.27
N VAL A 86 -1.10 4.03 1.20
CA VAL A 86 -0.18 2.89 1.28
C VAL A 86 -0.90 1.66 0.76
N ASN A 87 -0.41 1.12 -0.35
CA ASN A 87 -1.00 0.02 -1.12
C ASN A 87 -2.46 0.24 -1.53
N PHE A 88 -2.85 1.49 -1.72
CA PHE A 88 -4.11 1.86 -2.36
C PHE A 88 -3.77 2.86 -3.46
N PRO A 89 -4.34 2.75 -4.67
CA PRO A 89 -5.35 1.78 -5.13
C PRO A 89 -4.78 0.41 -5.58
N GLU A 90 -5.50 -0.68 -5.29
CA GLU A 90 -5.09 -2.06 -5.59
C GLU A 90 -5.57 -2.63 -6.93
N ASN A 91 -6.61 -2.03 -7.51
CA ASN A 91 -7.20 -2.47 -8.76
C ASN A 91 -7.65 -1.28 -9.61
N GLU A 92 -8.07 -1.55 -10.85
CA GLU A 92 -8.45 -0.52 -11.81
C GLU A 92 -9.65 0.32 -11.35
N ASN A 93 -10.67 -0.28 -10.71
CA ASN A 93 -11.82 0.44 -10.18
C ASN A 93 -11.41 1.42 -9.07
N GLN A 94 -10.54 0.97 -8.18
CA GLN A 94 -9.96 1.81 -7.14
C GLN A 94 -9.12 2.95 -7.73
N MET A 95 -8.34 2.67 -8.78
CA MET A 95 -7.53 3.70 -9.46
C MET A 95 -8.41 4.77 -10.11
N ASN A 96 -9.47 4.38 -10.82
CA ASN A 96 -10.39 5.34 -11.43
C ASN A 96 -11.00 6.28 -10.38
N THR A 97 -11.45 5.72 -9.25
CA THR A 97 -12.02 6.53 -8.16
C THR A 97 -10.97 7.42 -7.48
N PHE A 98 -9.75 6.92 -7.30
CA PHE A 98 -8.64 7.70 -6.77
C PHE A 98 -8.30 8.90 -7.68
N GLN A 99 -8.29 8.70 -9.00
CA GLN A 99 -8.05 9.76 -9.98
C GLN A 99 -9.13 10.84 -9.91
N GLU A 100 -10.40 10.47 -9.76
CA GLU A 100 -11.49 11.45 -9.57
C GLU A 100 -11.29 12.29 -8.29
N LEU A 101 -10.94 11.64 -7.18
CA LEU A 101 -10.62 12.31 -5.91
C LEU A 101 -9.42 13.26 -6.05
N HIS A 102 -8.40 12.83 -6.76
CA HIS A 102 -7.20 13.61 -7.02
C HIS A 102 -7.50 14.88 -7.84
N ILE A 103 -8.22 14.73 -8.96
CA ILE A 103 -8.63 15.83 -9.85
C ILE A 103 -9.50 16.84 -9.10
N LYS A 104 -10.52 16.36 -8.36
CA LYS A 104 -11.44 17.21 -7.61
C LYS A 104 -10.73 18.14 -6.63
N ASN A 105 -9.62 17.69 -6.07
CA ASN A 105 -8.88 18.43 -5.05
C ASN A 105 -7.68 19.21 -5.58
N ASN A 106 -7.43 19.20 -6.90
CA ASN A 106 -6.30 19.86 -7.55
C ASN A 106 -4.96 19.56 -6.85
N ALA A 107 -4.74 18.28 -6.51
CA ALA A 107 -3.48 17.81 -5.93
C ALA A 107 -2.42 17.59 -7.02
N ILE A 108 -1.17 17.44 -6.60
CA ILE A 108 -0.11 16.82 -7.41
C ILE A 108 -0.06 15.34 -7.03
N PHE A 109 -0.01 14.44 -8.02
CA PHE A 109 -0.02 12.99 -7.79
C PHE A 109 1.38 12.41 -8.00
N TYR A 110 1.93 11.88 -6.91
CA TYR A 110 3.17 11.11 -6.90
C TYR A 110 2.85 9.64 -6.68
N ALA A 111 3.44 8.77 -7.49
CA ALA A 111 3.33 7.33 -7.34
C ALA A 111 4.72 6.70 -7.19
N ILE A 112 4.89 5.89 -6.15
CA ILE A 112 6.13 5.15 -5.88
C ILE A 112 5.79 3.67 -5.82
N PHE A 113 6.58 2.85 -6.51
CA PHE A 113 6.48 1.41 -6.44
C PHE A 113 7.81 0.80 -5.99
N ILE A 114 7.81 0.15 -4.82
CA ILE A 114 8.95 -0.59 -4.27
C ILE A 114 8.74 -2.08 -4.60
N HIS A 115 9.45 -2.56 -5.62
CA HIS A 115 9.28 -3.90 -6.18
C HIS A 115 10.28 -4.89 -5.60
N GLU A 116 9.74 -5.85 -4.86
CA GLU A 116 10.41 -7.13 -4.58
C GLU A 116 10.07 -8.10 -5.71
N ASN A 117 11.10 -8.67 -6.35
CA ASN A 117 10.90 -9.65 -7.40
C ASN A 117 10.55 -11.04 -6.83
N GLN A 118 10.10 -11.94 -7.70
CA GLN A 118 9.68 -13.29 -7.30
C GLN A 118 10.74 -14.09 -6.54
N GLU A 119 12.02 -13.98 -6.92
CA GLU A 119 13.11 -14.70 -6.28
C GLU A 119 13.36 -14.17 -4.86
N GLN A 120 13.38 -12.85 -4.70
CA GLN A 120 13.51 -12.19 -3.39
C GLN A 120 12.33 -12.57 -2.49
N PHE A 121 11.10 -12.50 -3.00
CA PHE A 121 9.90 -12.93 -2.29
C PHE A 121 10.03 -14.38 -1.81
N TYR A 122 10.44 -15.29 -2.70
CA TYR A 122 10.58 -16.70 -2.37
C TYR A 122 11.65 -16.91 -1.29
N ASN A 123 12.83 -16.31 -1.45
CA ASN A 123 13.93 -16.44 -0.50
C ASN A 123 13.56 -15.87 0.88
N ARG A 124 12.87 -14.73 0.93
CA ARG A 124 12.34 -14.13 2.17
C ARG A 124 11.26 -15.01 2.80
N ALA A 125 10.31 -15.51 2.02
CA ALA A 125 9.25 -16.36 2.54
C ALA A 125 9.78 -17.69 3.09
N VAL A 126 10.82 -18.26 2.44
CA VAL A 126 11.48 -19.48 2.89
C VAL A 126 12.31 -19.26 4.15
N SER A 127 13.03 -18.13 4.27
CA SER A 127 13.84 -17.86 5.46
C SER A 127 13.02 -17.67 6.74
N GLN A 128 11.72 -17.39 6.60
CA GLN A 128 10.76 -17.27 7.71
C GLN A 128 10.11 -18.60 8.10
N LEU A 129 10.43 -19.71 7.40
CA LEU A 129 9.83 -21.00 7.71
C LEU A 129 10.41 -21.61 8.97
N THR A 130 9.52 -22.18 9.78
CA THR A 130 9.90 -23.13 10.83
C THR A 130 10.09 -24.52 10.23
N SER A 131 10.85 -25.38 10.91
CA SER A 131 11.13 -26.76 10.48
C SER A 131 9.86 -27.59 10.19
N GLU A 132 8.74 -27.27 10.84
CA GLU A 132 7.44 -27.92 10.61
C GLU A 132 6.81 -27.61 9.23
N HIS A 133 7.23 -26.51 8.59
CA HIS A 133 6.71 -26.03 7.31
C HIS A 133 7.65 -26.30 6.12
N GLU A 134 8.80 -26.95 6.35
CA GLU A 134 9.80 -27.25 5.31
C GLU A 134 9.45 -28.48 4.44
N ASN A 135 8.19 -28.65 4.04
CA ASN A 135 7.80 -29.71 3.11
C ASN A 135 7.73 -29.22 1.65
N LYS A 136 7.89 -30.15 0.70
CA LYS A 136 7.87 -29.86 -0.76
C LYS A 136 6.59 -29.14 -1.19
N THR A 137 5.45 -29.55 -0.66
CA THR A 137 4.13 -28.96 -0.96
C THR A 137 4.07 -27.47 -0.59
N PHE A 138 4.66 -27.08 0.53
CA PHE A 138 4.69 -25.70 0.99
C PHE A 138 5.58 -24.83 0.09
N LYS A 139 6.77 -25.30 -0.26
CA LYS A 139 7.67 -24.60 -1.19
C LYS A 139 7.03 -24.39 -2.56
N GLU A 140 6.31 -25.38 -3.09
CA GLU A 140 5.54 -25.24 -4.33
C GLU A 140 4.40 -24.22 -4.23
N ARG A 141 3.77 -24.07 -3.04
CA ARG A 141 2.77 -23.03 -2.80
C ARG A 141 3.41 -21.64 -2.79
N LEU A 142 4.56 -21.46 -2.12
CA LEU A 142 5.30 -20.20 -2.14
C LEU A 142 5.70 -19.78 -3.56
N HIS A 143 6.21 -20.71 -4.37
CA HIS A 143 6.50 -20.41 -5.78
C HIS A 143 5.25 -19.93 -6.54
N ARG A 144 4.12 -20.63 -6.40
CA ARG A 144 2.84 -20.24 -7.02
C ARG A 144 2.34 -18.89 -6.53
N MET A 145 2.51 -18.59 -5.25
CA MET A 145 2.18 -17.29 -4.68
C MET A 145 3.05 -16.19 -5.27
N GLY A 146 4.37 -16.40 -5.38
CA GLY A 146 5.28 -15.44 -5.98
C GLY A 146 4.89 -15.07 -7.42
N PHE A 147 4.49 -16.04 -8.25
CA PHE A 147 3.99 -15.75 -9.60
C PHE A 147 2.70 -14.91 -9.61
N ARG A 148 1.79 -15.14 -8.65
CA ARG A 148 0.54 -14.37 -8.54
C ARG A 148 0.84 -12.92 -8.12
N VAL A 149 1.65 -12.77 -7.07
CA VAL A 149 2.09 -11.45 -6.57
C VAL A 149 2.78 -10.66 -7.67
N GLU A 150 3.68 -11.29 -8.43
CA GLU A 150 4.37 -10.64 -9.55
C GLU A 150 3.40 -10.17 -10.64
N LYS A 151 2.42 -11.01 -11.00
CA LYS A 151 1.39 -10.62 -11.97
C LYS A 151 0.55 -9.44 -11.47
N ASP A 152 0.14 -9.46 -10.21
CA ASP A 152 -0.66 -8.39 -9.61
C ASP A 152 0.17 -7.09 -9.55
N ASN A 153 1.45 -7.18 -9.20
CA ASN A 153 2.38 -6.04 -9.20
C ASN A 153 2.54 -5.44 -10.59
N GLN A 154 2.65 -6.25 -11.65
CA GLN A 154 2.74 -5.76 -13.02
C GLN A 154 1.49 -4.97 -13.44
N ILE A 155 0.30 -5.43 -13.03
CA ILE A 155 -0.94 -4.69 -13.25
C ILE A 155 -0.89 -3.35 -12.51
N LYS A 156 -0.47 -3.36 -11.23
CA LYS A 156 -0.33 -2.14 -10.40
C LYS A 156 0.62 -1.11 -11.03
N ILE A 157 1.79 -1.57 -11.46
CA ILE A 157 2.79 -0.74 -12.15
C ILE A 157 2.20 -0.18 -13.45
N SER A 158 1.45 -0.99 -14.21
CA SER A 158 0.94 -0.60 -15.53
C SER A 158 0.06 0.64 -15.52
N TYR A 159 -0.70 0.87 -14.44
CA TYR A 159 -1.52 2.06 -14.29
C TYR A 159 -0.82 3.19 -13.51
N LEU A 160 0.07 2.88 -12.55
CA LEU A 160 0.80 3.91 -11.79
C LEU A 160 1.86 4.63 -12.63
N GLN A 161 2.47 3.94 -13.59
CA GLN A 161 3.48 4.52 -14.50
C GLN A 161 2.91 5.64 -15.39
N ASN A 162 1.59 5.73 -15.53
CA ASN A 162 0.92 6.79 -16.28
C ASN A 162 0.64 8.04 -15.44
N SER A 163 0.96 8.02 -14.15
CA SER A 163 0.89 9.21 -13.29
C SER A 163 1.89 10.27 -13.72
N GLU A 164 1.62 11.53 -13.39
CA GLU A 164 2.49 12.67 -13.72
C GLU A 164 3.91 12.49 -13.15
N HIS A 165 4.00 11.93 -11.94
CA HIS A 165 5.26 11.61 -11.29
C HIS A 165 5.24 10.14 -10.85
N PHE A 166 6.06 9.31 -11.49
CA PHE A 166 6.24 7.91 -11.14
C PHE A 166 7.70 7.58 -10.80
N LEU A 167 7.92 6.89 -9.67
CA LEU A 167 9.21 6.36 -9.26
C LEU A 167 9.11 4.85 -9.01
N TYR A 168 9.98 4.10 -9.69
CA TYR A 168 10.16 2.67 -9.47
C TYR A 168 11.45 2.41 -8.70
N ILE A 169 11.38 1.60 -7.66
CA ILE A 169 12.49 1.25 -6.79
C ILE A 169 12.56 -0.27 -6.65
N GLU A 170 13.73 -0.86 -6.86
CA GLU A 170 13.93 -2.28 -6.58
C GLU A 170 14.22 -2.49 -5.08
N ASP A 171 13.58 -3.49 -4.47
CA ASP A 171 13.62 -3.74 -3.03
C ASP A 171 14.97 -4.29 -2.53
N ARG A 172 15.98 -4.40 -3.42
CA ARG A 172 17.36 -4.78 -3.08
C ARG A 172 18.20 -3.66 -2.44
N LEU A 173 17.76 -2.42 -2.58
CA LEU A 173 18.45 -1.26 -2.01
C LEU A 173 18.31 -1.26 -0.48
N SER A 174 19.28 -0.67 0.21
CA SER A 174 19.16 -0.38 1.63
C SER A 174 18.04 0.64 1.90
N GLU A 175 17.52 0.67 3.13
CA GLU A 175 16.51 1.66 3.51
C GLU A 175 16.97 3.10 3.28
N GLU A 176 18.25 3.40 3.56
CA GLU A 176 18.84 4.73 3.36
C GLU A 176 18.87 5.12 1.88
N GLU A 177 19.26 4.20 1.00
CA GLU A 177 19.28 4.43 -0.45
C GLU A 177 17.87 4.65 -0.98
N LYS A 178 16.90 3.82 -0.56
CA LYS A 178 15.49 4.01 -0.93
C LYS A 178 14.97 5.36 -0.45
N PHE A 179 15.23 5.72 0.80
CA PHE A 179 14.81 7.01 1.36
C PHE A 179 15.44 8.20 0.63
N SER A 180 16.71 8.09 0.25
CA SER A 180 17.41 9.11 -0.53
C SER A 180 16.78 9.30 -1.92
N LEU A 181 16.47 8.21 -2.62
CA LEU A 181 15.76 8.25 -3.92
C LEU A 181 14.38 8.89 -3.79
N ILE A 182 13.60 8.46 -2.79
CA ILE A 182 12.27 9.01 -2.52
C ILE A 182 12.38 10.51 -2.18
N SER A 183 13.38 10.91 -1.40
CA SER A 183 13.55 12.30 -1.01
C SER A 183 13.95 13.19 -2.19
N GLY A 184 14.80 12.69 -3.09
CA GLY A 184 15.17 13.38 -4.32
C GLY A 184 13.99 13.53 -5.29
N PHE A 185 13.01 12.63 -5.23
CA PHE A 185 11.85 12.62 -6.13
C PHE A 185 10.81 13.71 -5.84
N PHE A 186 10.79 14.26 -4.62
CA PHE A 186 9.88 15.37 -4.24
C PHE A 186 10.46 16.77 -4.51
N ASN A 187 11.75 16.88 -4.86
CA ASN A 187 12.44 18.15 -5.13
C ASN A 187 12.45 18.48 -6.62
#